data_AF-A0A9N8E9G3-F1
#
_entry.id   AF-A0A9N8E9G3-F1
#
_cell.length_a   1.000
_cell.length_b   1.000
_cell.length_c   1.000
_cell.angle_alpha   90.00
_cell.angle_beta   90.00
_cell.angle_gamma   90.00
#
_symmetry.space_group_name_H-M   'P 1'
#
loop_
_entity.id
_entity.type
_entity.pdbx_description
1 polymer ?
#
loop_
_entity_poly.entity_id
_entity_poly.type
_entity_poly.pdbx_seq_one_letter_code
_entity_poly.pdbx_strand_id
1 'polypeptide(L)'
;MPPKTRRLIHQVTSDYIYGVQGKEQQILLQQQPKVDFMDLVESEYDVLSPGVSMAVANYTFDGDSSVEEQMVICVASMVVLYQLPKEITLQLADHLLRSSSTGHNQALANFQSAFRKGGWDMVVFPKGLGMRVKRDGPSHFFPASKLPWRSRSTRKAAEAAEMGILAASNTKAPPQNIKTKEEFLVEIEQEMRIDNNLESRKRQLSERVASRAWSMLEDAMPSFPSHRFGGAWSKVKHAVMESSYAFSNNRAWKKLCTTMETQYKKLKGAGRAGLIAYCFMNFCLYTVGMTWQWRRMTLEPATAGASLVSLTLRNFVKVFMTVYMSAAVFKLARIGISLALAPAAGRVLQFTQRKLRVSENTAVAILIALLVKTFLGTLAIVCLGDSALRKALPVPTQATQALEALSI
;
A
#
# COMPACT_ATOMS: atom_id res chain seq x y z
N MET A 1 -6.22 -10.16 -11.43
CA MET A 1 -7.08 -10.90 -12.36
C MET A 1 -7.09 -12.36 -11.92
N PRO A 2 -8.28 -12.96 -11.70
CA PRO A 2 -8.45 -14.37 -11.40
C PRO A 2 -7.84 -15.30 -12.47
N PRO A 3 -7.46 -16.55 -12.12
CA PRO A 3 -6.68 -17.43 -12.98
C PRO A 3 -7.40 -17.86 -14.27
N LYS A 4 -8.68 -18.23 -14.23
CA LYS A 4 -9.44 -18.64 -15.43
C LYS A 4 -9.68 -17.45 -16.34
N THR A 5 -10.05 -16.29 -15.79
CA THR A 5 -10.18 -15.05 -16.56
C THR A 5 -8.87 -14.67 -17.25
N ARG A 6 -7.74 -14.81 -16.54
CA ARG A 6 -6.42 -14.55 -17.12
C ARG A 6 -6.13 -15.46 -18.30
N ARG A 7 -6.48 -16.74 -18.22
CA ARG A 7 -6.32 -17.70 -19.32
C ARG A 7 -7.18 -17.32 -20.51
N LEU A 8 -8.46 -17.00 -20.29
CA LEU A 8 -9.38 -16.58 -21.36
C LEU A 8 -8.89 -15.31 -22.06
N ILE A 9 -8.54 -14.26 -21.31
CA ILE A 9 -8.05 -13.00 -21.89
C ILE A 9 -6.73 -13.21 -22.63
N HIS A 10 -5.82 -14.04 -22.09
CA HIS A 10 -4.57 -14.37 -22.76
C HIS A 10 -4.83 -15.10 -24.09
N GLN A 11 -5.75 -16.07 -24.11
CA GLN A 11 -6.13 -16.79 -25.32
C GLN A 11 -6.72 -15.85 -26.37
N VAL A 12 -7.71 -15.03 -25.99
CA VAL A 12 -8.34 -14.07 -26.91
C VAL A 12 -7.33 -13.03 -27.43
N THR A 13 -6.44 -12.55 -26.58
CA THR A 13 -5.40 -11.58 -26.97
C THR A 13 -4.39 -12.23 -27.91
N SER A 14 -4.02 -13.50 -27.66
CA SER A 14 -3.17 -14.28 -28.55
C SER A 14 -3.82 -14.46 -29.93
N ASP A 15 -5.09 -14.86 -29.97
CA ASP A 15 -5.85 -15.01 -31.22
C ASP A 15 -5.97 -13.70 -31.99
N TYR A 16 -6.06 -12.57 -31.28
CA TYR A 16 -6.09 -11.23 -31.87
C TYR A 16 -4.73 -10.82 -32.46
N ILE A 17 -3.62 -11.02 -31.73
CA ILE A 17 -2.28 -10.60 -32.15
C ILE A 17 -1.79 -11.46 -33.33
N TYR A 18 -1.85 -12.78 -33.17
CA TYR A 18 -1.27 -13.73 -34.10
C TYR A 18 -2.25 -14.16 -35.22
N GLY A 19 -3.50 -13.70 -35.13
CA GLY A 19 -4.59 -14.25 -35.91
C GLY A 19 -4.95 -15.66 -35.45
N VAL A 20 -6.05 -16.18 -35.99
CA VAL A 20 -6.40 -17.60 -35.86
C VAL A 20 -5.43 -18.39 -36.76
N GLN A 21 -4.21 -18.67 -36.28
CA GLN A 21 -3.18 -19.30 -37.10
C GLN A 21 -3.63 -20.72 -37.48
N GLY A 22 -3.87 -20.97 -38.77
CA GLY A 22 -3.88 -22.31 -39.38
C GLY A 22 -4.85 -23.37 -38.84
N LYS A 23 -5.13 -24.39 -39.64
CA LYS A 23 -5.97 -25.52 -39.23
C LYS A 23 -5.37 -26.32 -38.06
N GLU A 24 -4.05 -26.31 -37.88
CA GLU A 24 -3.35 -27.10 -36.85
C GLU A 24 -3.53 -26.55 -35.43
N GLN A 25 -3.46 -25.23 -35.25
CA GLN A 25 -3.72 -24.62 -33.95
C GLN A 25 -5.22 -24.67 -33.61
N GLN A 26 -6.11 -24.63 -34.61
CA GLN A 26 -7.53 -24.92 -34.41
C GLN A 26 -7.77 -26.33 -33.86
N ILE A 27 -6.99 -27.34 -34.28
CA ILE A 27 -7.09 -28.72 -33.75
C ILE A 27 -6.63 -28.78 -32.29
N LEU A 28 -5.51 -28.11 -31.96
CA LEU A 28 -5.03 -28.03 -30.57
C LEU A 28 -5.99 -27.23 -29.67
N LEU A 29 -6.61 -26.17 -30.19
CA LEU A 29 -7.61 -25.37 -29.48
C LEU A 29 -8.93 -26.14 -29.32
N GLN A 30 -9.32 -26.99 -30.27
CA GLN A 30 -10.48 -27.87 -30.15
C GLN A 30 -10.30 -28.94 -29.06
N GLN A 31 -9.06 -29.31 -28.73
CA GLN A 31 -8.77 -30.25 -27.64
C GLN A 31 -8.78 -29.60 -26.25
N GLN A 32 -8.76 -28.26 -26.15
CA GLN A 32 -8.93 -27.62 -24.86
C GLN A 32 -10.38 -27.74 -24.40
N PRO A 33 -10.64 -28.04 -23.12
CA PRO A 33 -12.00 -28.08 -22.59
C PRO A 33 -12.63 -26.71 -22.85
N LYS A 34 -13.72 -26.72 -23.61
CA LYS A 34 -14.51 -25.55 -23.95
C LYS A 34 -14.93 -24.89 -22.64
N VAL A 35 -14.26 -23.79 -22.29
CA VAL A 35 -14.56 -23.07 -21.06
C VAL A 35 -15.89 -22.37 -21.28
N ASP A 36 -16.94 -22.83 -20.60
CA ASP A 36 -18.18 -22.08 -20.54
C ASP A 36 -17.90 -20.76 -19.81
N PHE A 37 -18.22 -19.65 -20.48
CA PHE A 37 -18.01 -18.32 -19.94
C PHE A 37 -18.82 -18.09 -18.68
N MET A 38 -20.05 -18.64 -18.61
CA MET A 38 -20.89 -18.48 -17.43
C MET A 38 -20.32 -19.26 -16.25
N ASP A 39 -19.81 -20.48 -16.45
CA ASP A 39 -19.09 -21.23 -15.41
C ASP A 39 -17.85 -20.47 -14.90
N LEU A 40 -17.13 -19.80 -15.80
CA LEU A 40 -16.00 -18.95 -15.45
C LEU A 40 -16.47 -17.78 -14.56
N VAL A 41 -17.52 -17.07 -14.99
CA VAL A 41 -18.10 -15.95 -14.25
C VAL A 41 -18.57 -16.40 -12.87
N GLU A 42 -19.33 -17.48 -12.79
CA GLU A 42 -19.84 -18.03 -11.53
C GLU A 42 -18.72 -18.46 -10.58
N SER A 43 -17.61 -18.99 -11.10
CA SER A 43 -16.50 -19.42 -10.25
C SER A 43 -15.64 -18.28 -9.70
N GLU A 44 -15.46 -17.18 -10.44
CA GLU A 44 -14.49 -16.12 -10.11
C GLU A 44 -15.13 -14.76 -9.74
N TYR A 45 -16.43 -14.59 -9.98
CA TYR A 45 -17.13 -13.31 -9.82
C TYR A 45 -18.44 -13.46 -9.06
N ASP A 46 -18.77 -12.45 -8.27
CA ASP A 46 -20.12 -12.27 -7.77
C ASP A 46 -20.90 -11.49 -8.84
N VAL A 47 -21.90 -12.14 -9.43
CA VAL A 47 -22.88 -11.48 -10.30
C VAL A 47 -23.81 -10.68 -9.41
N LEU A 48 -23.89 -9.37 -9.66
CA LEU A 48 -24.72 -8.45 -8.90
C LEU A 48 -26.16 -8.48 -9.46
N SER A 49 -26.87 -9.60 -9.28
CA SER A 49 -28.29 -9.74 -9.66
C SER A 49 -29.23 -9.05 -8.64
N PRO A 50 -30.48 -8.70 -8.99
CA PRO A 50 -31.06 -8.31 -10.28
C PRO A 50 -31.15 -6.78 -10.47
N GLY A 51 -31.33 -6.34 -11.71
CA GLY A 51 -31.65 -4.97 -12.08
C GLY A 51 -30.49 -4.10 -12.54
N VAL A 52 -29.29 -4.64 -12.79
CA VAL A 52 -28.25 -3.90 -13.52
C VAL A 52 -28.59 -3.94 -15.00
N SER A 53 -28.75 -2.76 -15.59
CA SER A 53 -28.93 -2.60 -17.04
C SER A 53 -27.70 -1.93 -17.65
N MET A 54 -27.48 -2.19 -18.93
CA MET A 54 -26.45 -1.58 -19.75
C MET A 54 -27.08 -1.07 -21.04
N ALA A 55 -26.63 0.09 -21.53
CA ALA A 55 -26.98 0.57 -22.85
C ALA A 55 -25.74 0.60 -23.75
N VAL A 56 -25.89 0.17 -24.99
CA VAL A 56 -24.86 0.29 -26.04
C VAL A 56 -25.51 0.84 -27.30
N ALA A 57 -25.23 2.12 -27.59
CA ALA A 57 -25.93 2.87 -28.62
C ALA A 57 -27.47 2.78 -28.45
N ASN A 58 -28.18 2.20 -29.43
CA ASN A 58 -29.64 2.07 -29.41
C ASN A 58 -30.14 0.78 -28.75
N TYR A 59 -29.23 -0.08 -28.27
CA TYR A 59 -29.58 -1.34 -27.62
C TYR A 59 -29.51 -1.20 -26.10
N THR A 60 -30.53 -1.67 -25.42
CA THR A 60 -30.57 -1.79 -23.97
C THR A 60 -30.56 -3.27 -23.60
N PHE A 61 -29.65 -3.65 -22.71
CA PHE A 61 -29.52 -4.98 -22.16
C PHE A 61 -29.93 -4.93 -20.70
N ASP A 62 -30.90 -5.76 -20.32
CA ASP A 62 -31.38 -5.90 -18.95
C ASP A 62 -31.04 -7.30 -18.44
N GLY A 63 -30.28 -7.38 -17.35
CA GLY A 63 -29.84 -8.65 -16.79
C GLY A 63 -30.99 -9.52 -16.29
N ASP A 64 -32.18 -8.94 -16.12
CA ASP A 64 -33.38 -9.63 -15.66
C ASP A 64 -34.24 -10.20 -16.81
N SER A 65 -33.97 -9.79 -18.07
CA SER A 65 -34.80 -10.17 -19.22
C SER A 65 -34.48 -11.57 -19.75
N SER A 66 -33.19 -11.90 -19.86
CA SER A 66 -32.70 -13.16 -20.43
C SER A 66 -31.26 -13.45 -20.02
N VAL A 67 -30.90 -14.74 -20.02
CA VAL A 67 -29.53 -15.21 -19.74
C VAL A 67 -28.54 -14.66 -20.77
N GLU A 68 -28.98 -14.46 -22.01
CA GLU A 68 -28.14 -13.89 -23.07
C GLU A 68 -27.78 -12.44 -22.80
N GLU A 69 -28.75 -11.61 -22.40
CA GLU A 69 -28.51 -10.22 -22.03
C GLU A 69 -27.66 -10.11 -20.75
N GLN A 70 -27.90 -10.98 -19.78
CA GLN A 70 -27.06 -11.09 -18.59
C GLN A 70 -25.60 -11.42 -18.97
N MET A 71 -25.39 -12.35 -19.89
CA MET A 71 -24.06 -12.68 -20.40
C MET A 71 -23.39 -11.47 -21.05
N VAL A 72 -24.12 -10.70 -21.87
CA VAL A 72 -23.60 -9.47 -22.50
C VAL A 72 -23.17 -8.44 -21.45
N ILE A 73 -23.99 -8.20 -20.43
CA ILE A 73 -23.66 -7.30 -19.32
C ILE A 73 -22.42 -7.81 -18.58
N CYS A 74 -22.32 -9.11 -18.38
CA CYS A 74 -21.19 -9.74 -17.72
C CYS A 74 -19.89 -9.55 -18.53
N VAL A 75 -19.93 -9.83 -19.84
CA VAL A 75 -18.80 -9.62 -20.75
C VAL A 75 -18.36 -8.16 -20.70
N ALA A 76 -19.27 -7.21 -20.94
CA ALA A 76 -18.93 -5.80 -20.94
C ALA A 76 -18.37 -5.33 -19.58
N SER A 77 -18.94 -5.81 -18.48
CA SER A 77 -18.44 -5.50 -17.13
C SER A 77 -17.04 -6.05 -16.88
N MET A 78 -16.77 -7.30 -17.28
CA MET A 78 -15.44 -7.93 -17.16
C MET A 78 -14.40 -7.12 -17.94
N VAL A 79 -14.75 -6.74 -19.15
CA VAL A 79 -13.88 -6.01 -20.07
C VAL A 79 -13.55 -4.61 -19.51
N VAL A 80 -14.53 -3.92 -18.91
CA VAL A 80 -14.31 -2.64 -18.19
C VAL A 80 -13.43 -2.84 -16.95
N LEU A 81 -13.66 -3.89 -16.15
CA LEU A 81 -12.84 -4.19 -14.96
C LEU A 81 -11.36 -4.36 -15.28
N TYR A 82 -11.05 -4.94 -16.45
CA TYR A 82 -9.69 -5.18 -16.91
C TYR A 82 -9.19 -4.19 -17.95
N GLN A 83 -9.95 -3.12 -18.22
CA GLN A 83 -9.57 -2.02 -19.10
C GLN A 83 -9.14 -2.50 -20.49
N LEU A 84 -9.82 -3.51 -21.03
CA LEU A 84 -9.45 -4.09 -22.31
C LEU A 84 -9.81 -3.13 -23.46
N PRO A 85 -8.96 -3.04 -24.49
CA PRO A 85 -9.20 -2.17 -25.64
C PRO A 85 -10.36 -2.69 -26.50
N LYS A 86 -10.89 -1.80 -27.36
CA LYS A 86 -12.04 -2.08 -28.24
C LYS A 86 -11.84 -3.37 -29.06
N GLU A 87 -10.65 -3.56 -29.59
CA GLU A 87 -10.34 -4.63 -30.52
C GLU A 87 -10.32 -6.01 -29.85
N ILE A 88 -9.68 -6.11 -28.67
CA ILE A 88 -9.67 -7.33 -27.86
C ILE A 88 -11.10 -7.66 -27.36
N THR A 89 -11.88 -6.63 -27.04
CA THR A 89 -13.30 -6.79 -26.65
C THR A 89 -14.14 -7.41 -27.77
N LEU A 90 -13.95 -6.94 -29.01
CA LEU A 90 -14.62 -7.49 -30.18
C LEU A 90 -14.19 -8.94 -30.45
N GLN A 91 -12.91 -9.26 -30.27
CA GLN A 91 -12.40 -10.62 -30.40
C GLN A 91 -12.96 -11.55 -29.32
N LEU A 92 -13.09 -11.07 -28.08
CA LEU A 92 -13.72 -11.82 -27.00
C LEU A 92 -15.17 -12.13 -27.33
N ALA A 93 -15.95 -11.13 -27.78
CA ALA A 93 -17.34 -11.33 -28.17
C ALA A 93 -17.46 -12.34 -29.33
N ASP A 94 -16.54 -12.30 -30.30
CA ASP A 94 -16.51 -13.26 -31.41
C ASP A 94 -16.20 -14.68 -30.95
N HIS A 95 -15.23 -14.83 -30.04
CA HIS A 95 -14.89 -16.11 -29.41
C HIS A 95 -16.09 -16.70 -28.64
N LEU A 96 -16.85 -15.86 -27.94
CA LEU A 96 -18.05 -16.26 -27.21
C LEU A 96 -19.21 -16.64 -28.14
N LEU A 97 -19.41 -15.91 -29.25
CA LEU A 97 -20.40 -16.28 -30.26
C LEU A 97 -20.11 -17.66 -30.87
N ARG A 98 -18.85 -17.94 -31.21
CA ARG A 98 -18.43 -19.24 -31.79
C ARG A 98 -18.53 -20.40 -30.79
N SER A 99 -18.35 -20.11 -29.50
CA SER A 99 -18.44 -21.13 -28.45
C SER A 99 -19.87 -21.36 -27.96
N SER A 100 -20.85 -20.55 -28.31
CA SER A 100 -22.25 -20.87 -27.98
C SER A 100 -22.73 -22.10 -28.78
N SER A 101 -23.10 -23.19 -28.09
CA SER A 101 -23.63 -24.40 -28.73
C SER A 101 -25.01 -24.19 -29.34
N THR A 102 -25.75 -23.18 -28.89
CA THR A 102 -27.12 -22.88 -29.35
C THR A 102 -27.15 -22.04 -30.63
N GLY A 103 -26.00 -21.72 -31.22
CA GLY A 103 -25.87 -21.16 -32.57
C GLY A 103 -26.33 -19.72 -32.78
N HIS A 104 -27.18 -19.15 -31.92
CA HIS A 104 -27.72 -17.79 -32.10
C HIS A 104 -27.87 -17.06 -30.76
N ASN A 105 -26.78 -16.49 -30.23
CA ASN A 105 -26.88 -15.53 -29.13
C ASN A 105 -27.13 -14.13 -29.74
N GLN A 106 -28.40 -13.81 -29.97
CA GLN A 106 -28.80 -12.58 -30.66
C GLN A 106 -28.39 -11.34 -29.86
N ALA A 107 -28.45 -11.40 -28.53
CA ALA A 107 -28.03 -10.29 -27.67
C ALA A 107 -26.54 -9.97 -27.86
N LEU A 108 -25.67 -10.99 -27.88
CA LEU A 108 -24.24 -10.81 -28.06
C LEU A 108 -23.90 -10.33 -29.48
N ALA A 109 -24.62 -10.80 -30.50
CA ALA A 109 -24.47 -10.30 -31.88
C ALA A 109 -24.88 -8.82 -31.99
N ASN A 110 -26.00 -8.42 -31.36
CA ASN A 110 -26.45 -7.03 -31.29
C ASN A 110 -25.40 -6.16 -30.60
N PHE A 111 -24.89 -6.59 -29.43
CA PHE A 111 -23.81 -5.92 -28.72
C PHE A 111 -22.58 -5.74 -29.59
N GLN A 112 -22.09 -6.82 -30.23
CA GLN A 112 -20.89 -6.76 -31.07
C GLN A 112 -21.08 -5.79 -32.25
N SER A 113 -22.26 -5.80 -32.89
CA SER A 113 -22.56 -4.92 -34.02
C SER A 113 -22.57 -3.42 -33.63
N ALA A 114 -23.17 -3.09 -32.48
CA ALA A 114 -23.24 -1.74 -31.95
C ALA A 114 -21.88 -1.26 -31.46
N PHE A 115 -21.19 -2.11 -30.69
CA PHE A 115 -19.87 -1.83 -30.13
C PHE A 115 -18.79 -1.70 -31.22
N ARG A 116 -18.90 -2.42 -32.34
CA ARG A 116 -17.99 -2.25 -33.49
C ARG A 116 -18.08 -0.83 -34.07
N LYS A 117 -19.29 -0.29 -34.20
CA LYS A 117 -19.53 1.06 -34.73
C LYS A 117 -19.07 2.15 -33.76
N GLY A 118 -19.48 2.05 -32.50
CA GLY A 118 -19.30 3.12 -31.51
C GLY A 118 -18.13 2.98 -30.55
N GLY A 119 -17.62 1.77 -30.34
CA GLY A 119 -16.65 1.49 -29.28
C GLY A 119 -17.18 1.78 -27.88
N TRP A 120 -16.26 2.14 -26.98
CA TRP A 120 -16.54 2.43 -25.57
C TRP A 120 -17.38 3.68 -25.34
N ASP A 121 -17.31 4.66 -26.23
CA ASP A 121 -18.02 5.93 -26.09
C ASP A 121 -19.55 5.76 -26.12
N MET A 122 -20.03 4.63 -26.65
CA MET A 122 -21.45 4.30 -26.71
C MET A 122 -21.94 3.41 -25.57
N VAL A 123 -21.05 2.97 -24.65
CA VAL A 123 -21.40 2.05 -23.56
C VAL A 123 -21.69 2.83 -22.29
N VAL A 124 -22.85 2.56 -21.67
CA VAL A 124 -23.26 3.20 -20.41
C VAL A 124 -23.77 2.17 -19.42
N PHE A 125 -23.26 2.26 -18.18
CA PHE A 125 -23.70 1.45 -17.03
C PHE A 125 -24.46 2.33 -16.01
N PRO A 126 -25.77 2.57 -16.19
CA PRO A 126 -26.55 3.49 -15.35
C PRO A 126 -26.53 3.14 -13.86
N LYS A 127 -26.37 1.86 -13.50
CA LYS A 127 -26.36 1.40 -12.11
C LYS A 127 -24.99 0.86 -11.65
N GLY A 128 -23.95 1.04 -12.47
CA GLY A 128 -22.63 0.44 -12.28
C GLY A 128 -22.47 -0.92 -12.96
N LEU A 129 -21.33 -1.58 -12.72
CA LEU A 129 -20.97 -2.85 -13.35
C LEU A 129 -21.83 -4.01 -12.84
N GLY A 130 -22.13 -4.97 -13.71
CA GLY A 130 -22.96 -6.15 -13.39
C GLY A 130 -22.24 -7.25 -12.61
N MET A 131 -20.93 -7.14 -12.42
CA MET A 131 -20.14 -8.11 -11.68
C MET A 131 -19.03 -7.47 -10.85
N ARG A 132 -18.55 -8.21 -9.85
CA ARG A 132 -17.34 -7.90 -9.08
C ARG A 132 -16.51 -9.16 -8.88
N VAL A 133 -15.19 -9.01 -8.79
CA VAL A 133 -14.27 -10.14 -8.51
C VAL A 133 -14.58 -10.71 -7.12
N LYS A 134 -14.75 -12.04 -7.01
CA LYS A 134 -14.84 -12.73 -5.72
C LYS A 134 -13.55 -12.52 -4.95
N ARG A 135 -13.66 -12.13 -3.68
CA ARG A 135 -12.50 -12.03 -2.78
C ARG A 135 -12.53 -13.24 -1.85
N ASP A 136 -11.43 -13.99 -1.80
CA ASP A 136 -11.26 -15.20 -0.97
C ASP A 136 -11.12 -14.89 0.53
N GLY A 137 -11.94 -13.99 1.07
CA GLY A 137 -11.94 -13.63 2.48
C GLY A 137 -13.33 -13.32 3.00
N PRO A 138 -13.59 -13.47 4.30
CA PRO A 138 -14.87 -13.15 4.89
C PRO A 138 -15.18 -11.67 4.60
N SER A 139 -16.24 -11.45 3.85
CA SER A 139 -16.71 -10.14 3.38
C SER A 139 -17.32 -9.34 4.54
N HIS A 140 -16.52 -9.04 5.57
CA HIS A 140 -16.95 -8.37 6.79
C HIS A 140 -17.31 -6.89 6.63
N PHE A 141 -17.22 -6.31 5.42
CA PHE A 141 -17.39 -4.86 5.31
C PHE A 141 -18.80 -4.37 5.01
N PHE A 142 -19.68 -5.13 4.33
CA PHE A 142 -21.08 -4.70 4.19
C PHE A 142 -22.01 -5.90 3.95
N PRO A 143 -22.93 -6.25 4.87
CA PRO A 143 -24.02 -7.16 4.54
C PRO A 143 -24.84 -6.57 3.40
N ALA A 144 -25.17 -7.39 2.40
CA ALA A 144 -25.96 -7.00 1.23
C ALA A 144 -27.42 -6.62 1.53
N SER A 145 -27.82 -6.59 2.80
CA SER A 145 -29.20 -6.39 3.22
C SER A 145 -29.42 -5.04 3.92
N LYS A 146 -30.27 -4.22 3.28
CA LYS A 146 -31.13 -3.20 3.91
C LYS A 146 -30.48 -1.91 4.47
N LEU A 147 -29.68 -1.19 3.67
CA LEU A 147 -29.39 0.22 3.97
C LEU A 147 -30.15 1.19 3.03
N PRO A 148 -30.88 2.19 3.56
CA PRO A 148 -31.65 3.18 2.78
C PRO A 148 -30.78 4.21 2.03
N TRP A 149 -29.46 3.98 1.97
CA TRP A 149 -28.45 4.82 1.29
C TRP A 149 -28.14 4.37 -0.15
N ARG A 150 -29.06 3.62 -0.79
CA ARG A 150 -28.86 3.07 -2.15
C ARG A 150 -28.44 4.12 -3.17
N SER A 151 -28.98 5.35 -3.14
CA SER A 151 -28.69 6.37 -4.15
C SER A 151 -27.23 6.85 -4.18
N ARG A 152 -26.58 6.99 -3.03
CA ARG A 152 -25.16 7.39 -2.97
C ARG A 152 -24.23 6.25 -3.39
N SER A 153 -24.63 5.00 -3.15
CA SER A 153 -23.86 3.82 -3.55
C SER A 153 -23.98 3.55 -5.05
N THR A 154 -25.20 3.65 -5.62
CA THR A 154 -25.42 3.45 -7.06
C THR A 154 -24.72 4.54 -7.87
N ARG A 155 -24.78 5.80 -7.43
CA ARG A 155 -24.04 6.89 -8.07
C ARG A 155 -22.53 6.63 -8.09
N LYS A 156 -21.95 6.20 -6.96
CA LYS A 156 -20.52 5.84 -6.91
C LYS A 156 -20.18 4.64 -7.79
N ALA A 157 -21.08 3.67 -7.90
CA ALA A 157 -20.88 2.51 -8.76
C ALA A 157 -20.94 2.89 -10.25
N ALA A 158 -21.87 3.77 -10.63
CA ALA A 158 -21.95 4.34 -11.98
C ALA A 158 -20.71 5.20 -12.31
N GLU A 159 -20.30 6.09 -11.41
CA GLU A 159 -19.07 6.89 -11.55
C GLU A 159 -17.82 5.99 -11.70
N ALA A 160 -17.74 4.89 -10.95
CA ALA A 160 -16.65 3.92 -11.07
C ALA A 160 -16.67 3.17 -12.41
N ALA A 161 -17.85 2.82 -12.91
CA ALA A 161 -18.01 2.20 -14.23
C ALA A 161 -17.63 3.17 -15.35
N GLU A 162 -18.05 4.42 -15.27
CA GLU A 162 -17.69 5.49 -16.22
C GLU A 162 -16.17 5.71 -16.28
N MET A 163 -15.50 5.77 -15.12
CA MET A 163 -14.04 5.84 -15.04
C MET A 163 -13.36 4.61 -15.64
N GLY A 164 -13.95 3.43 -15.47
CA GLY A 164 -13.47 2.19 -16.07
C GLY A 164 -13.61 2.19 -17.59
N ILE A 165 -14.75 2.67 -18.11
CA ILE A 165 -14.98 2.83 -19.55
C ILE A 165 -13.96 3.81 -20.14
N LEU A 166 -13.74 4.95 -19.48
CA LEU A 166 -12.73 5.93 -19.92
C LEU A 166 -11.31 5.35 -19.90
N ALA A 167 -10.98 4.51 -18.92
CA ALA A 167 -9.69 3.82 -18.91
C ALA A 167 -9.59 2.84 -20.09
N ALA A 168 -10.64 2.03 -20.32
CA ALA A 168 -10.70 1.05 -21.41
C ALA A 168 -10.66 1.72 -22.80
N SER A 169 -11.27 2.89 -22.97
CA SER A 169 -11.26 3.65 -24.23
C SER A 169 -9.89 4.24 -24.56
N ASN A 170 -9.10 4.56 -23.52
CA ASN A 170 -7.74 5.07 -23.68
C ASN A 170 -6.68 3.97 -23.83
N THR A 171 -7.02 2.71 -23.51
CA THR A 171 -6.13 1.57 -23.75
C THR A 171 -5.99 1.32 -25.24
N LYS A 172 -4.75 1.31 -25.74
CA LYS A 172 -4.45 0.95 -27.13
C LYS A 172 -4.26 -0.56 -27.24
N ALA A 173 -4.93 -1.18 -28.21
CA ALA A 173 -4.64 -2.57 -28.54
C ALA A 173 -3.24 -2.71 -29.15
N PRO A 174 -2.58 -3.86 -28.95
CA PRO A 174 -1.37 -4.19 -29.70
C PRO A 174 -1.68 -4.23 -31.20
N PRO A 175 -0.69 -3.99 -32.08
CA PRO A 175 -0.90 -4.08 -33.52
C PRO A 175 -1.32 -5.51 -33.91
N GLN A 176 -2.32 -5.63 -34.79
CA GLN A 176 -2.70 -6.92 -35.36
C GLN A 176 -1.63 -7.40 -36.34
N ASN A 177 -1.54 -8.74 -36.50
CA ASN A 177 -0.83 -9.36 -37.61
C ASN A 177 0.70 -9.23 -37.51
N ILE A 178 1.22 -9.36 -36.28
CA ILE A 178 2.65 -9.52 -36.07
C ILE A 178 3.01 -10.91 -36.59
N LYS A 179 3.81 -10.94 -37.66
CA LYS A 179 4.24 -12.17 -38.32
C LYS A 179 5.03 -13.00 -37.32
N THR A 180 4.64 -14.27 -37.19
CA THR A 180 5.29 -15.32 -36.40
C THR A 180 5.55 -14.98 -34.92
N LYS A 181 5.57 -16.01 -34.06
CA LYS A 181 5.80 -15.82 -32.63
C LYS A 181 7.18 -15.21 -32.38
N GLU A 182 8.12 -15.50 -33.27
CA GLU A 182 9.51 -15.10 -33.24
C GLU A 182 9.68 -13.59 -33.47
N GLU A 183 9.02 -12.97 -34.47
CA GLU A 183 9.16 -11.52 -34.68
C GLU A 183 8.48 -10.73 -33.56
N PHE A 184 7.37 -11.22 -32.99
CA PHE A 184 6.76 -10.62 -31.81
C PHE A 184 7.67 -10.70 -30.58
N LEU A 185 8.35 -11.83 -30.37
CA LEU A 185 9.33 -11.94 -29.29
C LEU A 185 10.51 -10.98 -29.50
N VAL A 186 10.93 -10.73 -30.75
CA VAL A 186 11.95 -9.72 -31.07
C VAL A 186 11.43 -8.30 -30.81
N GLU A 187 10.17 -8.00 -31.12
CA GLU A 187 9.56 -6.70 -30.86
C GLU A 187 9.34 -6.46 -29.36
N ILE A 188 8.88 -7.48 -28.61
CA ILE A 188 8.88 -7.46 -27.14
C ILE A 188 10.30 -7.30 -26.60
N GLU A 189 11.30 -7.97 -27.17
CA GLU A 189 12.69 -7.79 -26.72
C GLU A 189 13.18 -6.37 -26.99
N GLN A 190 12.79 -5.76 -28.11
CA GLN A 190 13.08 -4.36 -28.43
C GLN A 190 12.34 -3.39 -27.50
N GLU A 191 11.05 -3.59 -27.26
CA GLU A 191 10.28 -2.81 -26.29
C GLU A 191 10.80 -3.01 -24.88
N MET A 192 11.14 -4.22 -24.45
CA MET A 192 11.77 -4.49 -23.16
C MET A 192 13.18 -3.89 -23.08
N ARG A 193 13.92 -3.74 -24.17
CA ARG A 193 15.20 -3.00 -24.17
C ARG A 193 14.96 -1.50 -24.01
N ILE A 194 13.91 -0.96 -24.62
CA ILE A 194 13.50 0.44 -24.46
C ILE A 194 12.99 0.68 -23.04
N ASP A 195 12.15 -0.21 -22.52
CA ASP A 195 11.62 -0.16 -21.16
C ASP A 195 12.68 -0.48 -20.12
N ASN A 196 13.66 -1.35 -20.38
CA ASN A 196 14.82 -1.52 -19.51
C ASN A 196 15.68 -0.25 -19.51
N ASN A 197 15.83 0.45 -20.64
CA ASN A 197 16.49 1.77 -20.66
C ASN A 197 15.68 2.84 -19.93
N LEU A 198 14.35 2.78 -20.00
CA LEU A 198 13.44 3.71 -19.32
C LEU A 198 13.34 3.43 -17.82
N GLU A 199 13.27 2.17 -17.41
CA GLU A 199 13.43 1.64 -16.05
C GLU A 199 14.82 1.96 -15.54
N SER A 200 15.88 1.85 -16.34
CA SER A 200 17.23 2.26 -15.94
C SER A 200 17.29 3.76 -15.70
N ARG A 201 16.65 4.58 -16.54
CA ARG A 201 16.53 6.02 -16.32
C ARG A 201 15.65 6.37 -15.13
N LYS A 202 14.53 5.66 -14.92
CA LYS A 202 13.64 5.83 -13.76
C LYS A 202 14.31 5.35 -12.48
N ARG A 203 15.08 4.26 -12.53
CA ARG A 203 15.92 3.76 -11.44
C ARG A 203 17.01 4.77 -11.16
N GLN A 204 17.73 5.28 -12.15
CA GLN A 204 18.70 6.36 -11.95
C GLN A 204 18.06 7.65 -11.39
N LEU A 205 16.86 8.03 -11.83
CA LEU A 205 16.12 9.18 -11.28
C LEU A 205 15.61 8.91 -9.87
N SER A 206 15.09 7.71 -9.60
CA SER A 206 14.63 7.27 -8.29
C SER A 206 15.78 7.04 -7.33
N GLU A 207 16.95 6.61 -7.81
CA GLU A 207 18.20 6.49 -7.08
C GLU A 207 18.78 7.87 -6.84
N ARG A 208 18.63 8.83 -7.75
CA ARG A 208 19.00 10.24 -7.49
C ARG A 208 18.06 10.91 -6.48
N VAL A 209 16.77 10.60 -6.51
CA VAL A 209 15.77 11.14 -5.57
C VAL A 209 15.88 10.43 -4.22
N ALA A 210 16.06 9.11 -4.21
CA ALA A 210 16.27 8.30 -3.02
C ALA A 210 17.67 8.53 -2.44
N SER A 211 18.71 8.76 -3.24
CA SER A 211 20.03 9.16 -2.75
C SER A 211 20.02 10.57 -2.21
N ARG A 212 19.23 11.51 -2.79
CA ARG A 212 18.98 12.82 -2.16
C ARG A 212 18.20 12.68 -0.85
N ALA A 213 17.15 11.88 -0.84
CA ALA A 213 16.34 11.67 0.36
C ALA A 213 17.13 10.92 1.44
N TRP A 214 18.01 10.00 1.04
CA TRP A 214 18.88 9.22 1.90
C TRP A 214 20.06 10.05 2.38
N SER A 215 20.72 10.86 1.53
CA SER A 215 21.77 11.78 1.93
C SER A 215 21.24 12.84 2.89
N MET A 216 20.02 13.35 2.67
CA MET A 216 19.35 14.23 3.64
C MET A 216 18.99 13.51 4.94
N LEU A 217 18.81 12.18 4.92
CA LEU A 217 18.58 11.37 6.11
C LEU A 217 19.90 11.05 6.84
N GLU A 218 20.97 10.82 6.08
CA GLU A 218 22.34 10.52 6.52
C GLU A 218 22.98 11.77 7.13
N ASP A 219 22.81 12.93 6.50
CA ASP A 219 23.21 14.25 7.03
C ASP A 219 22.41 14.65 8.28
N ALA A 220 21.20 14.09 8.45
CA ALA A 220 20.33 14.35 9.60
C ALA A 220 20.47 13.32 10.74
N MET A 221 21.28 12.27 10.56
CA MET A 221 21.55 11.24 11.57
C MET A 221 23.04 11.23 11.89
N PRO A 222 23.48 11.56 13.12
CA PRO A 222 24.88 11.47 13.46
C PRO A 222 25.32 9.99 13.41
N SER A 223 26.27 9.71 12.51
CA SER A 223 27.10 8.50 12.38
C SER A 223 26.75 7.30 13.27
N PHE A 224 26.12 6.28 12.69
CA PHE A 224 25.93 4.96 13.32
C PHE A 224 26.74 3.85 12.60
N PRO A 225 27.23 2.84 13.34
CA PRO A 225 28.20 1.87 12.82
C PRO A 225 27.52 0.84 11.91
N SER A 226 27.84 0.89 10.62
CA SER A 226 27.21 0.12 9.53
C SER A 226 27.62 -1.36 9.44
N HIS A 227 28.63 -1.81 10.19
CA HIS A 227 29.29 -3.09 9.86
C HIS A 227 28.79 -4.35 10.59
N ARG A 228 27.92 -4.28 11.61
CA ARG A 228 27.60 -5.48 12.44
C ARG A 228 26.18 -6.05 12.38
N PHE A 229 25.23 -5.39 11.71
CA PHE A 229 23.81 -5.81 11.71
C PHE A 229 23.17 -5.94 10.30
N GLY A 230 23.98 -6.21 9.27
CA GLY A 230 23.58 -6.12 7.86
C GLY A 230 22.38 -6.98 7.43
N GLY A 231 22.14 -8.14 8.06
CA GLY A 231 21.08 -9.07 7.62
C GLY A 231 19.67 -8.75 8.13
N ALA A 232 19.52 -8.26 9.36
CA ALA A 232 18.22 -7.88 9.91
C ALA A 232 17.78 -6.50 9.38
N TRP A 233 18.75 -5.62 9.15
CA TRP A 233 18.48 -4.26 8.70
C TRP A 233 18.15 -4.15 7.22
N SER A 234 18.69 -5.04 6.37
CA SER A 234 18.25 -5.12 4.97
C SER A 234 16.78 -5.53 4.86
N LYS A 235 16.30 -6.45 5.73
CA LYS A 235 14.90 -6.88 5.78
C LYS A 235 13.96 -5.79 6.28
N VAL A 236 14.34 -5.05 7.32
CA VAL A 236 13.57 -3.89 7.80
C VAL A 236 13.57 -2.78 6.76
N LYS A 237 14.71 -2.50 6.12
CA LYS A 237 14.82 -1.54 5.02
C LYS A 237 13.92 -1.92 3.86
N HIS A 238 13.88 -3.20 3.46
CA HIS A 238 13.00 -3.68 2.40
C HIS A 238 11.53 -3.55 2.78
N ALA A 239 11.12 -3.99 3.97
CA ALA A 239 9.73 -3.91 4.43
C ALA A 239 9.23 -2.46 4.54
N VAL A 240 10.08 -1.54 5.00
CA VAL A 240 9.77 -0.11 5.10
C VAL A 240 9.73 0.57 3.72
N MET A 241 10.65 0.20 2.82
CA MET A 241 10.64 0.68 1.43
C MET A 241 9.38 0.21 0.69
N GLU A 242 9.08 -1.09 0.74
CA GLU A 242 7.93 -1.69 0.05
C GLU A 242 6.60 -1.13 0.57
N SER A 243 6.48 -0.91 1.88
CA SER A 243 5.33 -0.21 2.48
C SER A 243 5.27 1.27 2.08
N SER A 244 6.41 1.94 1.91
CA SER A 244 6.48 3.34 1.48
C SER A 244 6.09 3.50 0.00
N TYR A 245 6.42 2.55 -0.87
CA TYR A 245 6.00 2.57 -2.28
C TYR A 245 4.49 2.42 -2.41
N ALA A 246 3.88 1.48 -1.68
CA ALA A 246 2.43 1.27 -1.64
C ALA A 246 1.68 2.51 -1.10
N PHE A 247 2.24 3.21 -0.11
CA PHE A 247 1.63 4.45 0.43
C PHE A 247 1.87 5.69 -0.42
N SER A 248 3.00 5.78 -1.15
CA SER A 248 3.38 7.00 -1.90
C SER A 248 2.44 7.34 -3.06
N ASN A 249 1.72 6.35 -3.61
CA ASN A 249 0.77 6.59 -4.70
C ASN A 249 -0.60 7.08 -4.20
N ASN A 250 -0.81 7.15 -2.88
CA ASN A 250 -2.04 7.66 -2.30
C ASN A 250 -2.04 9.20 -2.28
N ARG A 251 -3.09 9.83 -2.84
CA ARG A 251 -3.31 11.29 -2.77
C ARG A 251 -3.26 11.83 -1.33
N ALA A 252 -3.73 11.05 -0.36
CA ALA A 252 -3.67 11.43 1.05
C ALA A 252 -2.22 11.57 1.55
N TRP A 253 -1.32 10.66 1.17
CA TRP A 253 0.08 10.70 1.55
C TRP A 253 0.81 11.91 0.94
N LYS A 254 0.54 12.22 -0.33
CA LYS A 254 1.08 13.43 -0.98
C LYS A 254 0.62 14.72 -0.26
N LYS A 255 -0.66 14.80 0.12
CA LYS A 255 -1.19 15.91 0.93
C LYS A 255 -0.53 15.98 2.31
N LEU A 256 -0.27 14.82 2.92
CA LEU A 256 0.38 14.72 4.22
C LEU A 256 1.84 15.20 4.16
N CYS A 257 2.61 14.76 3.16
CA CYS A 257 4.00 15.18 2.93
C CYS A 257 4.10 16.68 2.63
N THR A 258 3.23 17.22 1.78
CA THR A 258 3.20 18.67 1.48
C THR A 258 2.84 19.50 2.71
N THR A 259 1.90 19.02 3.53
CA THR A 259 1.60 19.64 4.83
C THR A 259 2.81 19.57 5.76
N MET A 260 3.50 18.43 5.80
CA MET A 260 4.71 18.23 6.60
C MET A 260 5.82 19.21 6.23
N GLU A 261 6.10 19.36 4.94
CA GLU A 261 7.09 20.32 4.44
C GLU A 261 6.73 21.75 4.81
N THR A 262 5.45 22.10 4.71
CA THR A 262 4.95 23.43 5.09
C THR A 262 5.16 23.69 6.59
N GLN A 263 4.81 22.73 7.44
CA GLN A 263 5.01 22.86 8.89
C GLN A 263 6.49 22.89 9.27
N TYR A 264 7.33 22.09 8.59
CA TYR A 264 8.77 22.09 8.79
C TYR A 264 9.40 23.43 8.37
N LYS A 265 8.98 24.00 7.24
CA LYS A 265 9.41 25.34 6.81
C LYS A 265 9.01 26.41 7.83
N LYS A 266 7.79 26.34 8.39
CA LYS A 266 7.34 27.26 9.46
C LYS A 266 8.18 27.10 10.73
N LEU A 267 8.48 25.87 11.14
CA LEU A 267 9.31 25.60 12.32
C LEU A 267 10.75 26.09 12.12
N LYS A 268 11.33 25.88 10.93
CA LYS A 268 12.63 26.44 10.56
C LYS A 268 12.60 27.98 10.52
N GLY A 269 11.50 28.55 10.03
CA GLY A 269 11.26 30.00 10.03
C GLY A 269 11.17 30.60 11.44
N ALA A 270 10.73 29.83 12.43
CA ALA A 270 10.75 30.22 13.85
C ALA A 270 12.16 30.23 14.47
N GLY A 271 13.20 29.83 13.72
CA GLY A 271 14.59 29.91 14.11
C GLY A 271 14.93 29.10 15.37
N ARG A 272 15.70 29.71 16.28
CA ARG A 272 16.22 29.07 17.50
C ARG A 272 15.11 28.66 18.47
N ALA A 273 14.03 29.45 18.55
CA ALA A 273 12.86 29.11 19.37
C ALA A 273 12.17 27.83 18.87
N GLY A 274 12.04 27.67 17.54
CA GLY A 274 11.53 26.44 16.93
C GLY A 274 12.40 25.21 17.22
N LEU A 275 13.73 25.38 17.17
CA LEU A 275 14.69 24.33 17.53
C LEU A 275 14.52 23.87 18.99
N ILE A 276 14.48 24.81 19.94
CA ILE A 276 14.32 24.48 21.37
C ILE A 276 12.98 23.79 21.62
N ALA A 277 11.88 24.28 21.01
CA ALA A 277 10.57 23.64 21.14
C ALA A 277 10.60 22.19 20.62
N TYR A 278 11.29 21.95 19.50
CA TYR A 278 11.47 20.61 18.96
C TYR A 278 12.32 19.70 19.87
N CYS A 279 13.42 20.23 20.42
CA CYS A 279 14.24 19.52 21.41
C CYS A 279 13.42 19.16 22.66
N PHE A 280 12.62 20.10 23.17
CA PHE A 280 11.75 19.87 24.32
C PHE A 280 10.69 18.81 24.04
N MET A 281 10.05 18.86 22.86
CA MET A 281 9.07 17.84 22.47
C MET A 281 9.69 16.45 22.32
N ASN A 282 10.89 16.35 21.75
CA ASN A 282 11.63 15.09 21.72
C ASN A 282 11.97 14.62 23.13
N PHE A 283 12.47 15.51 23.98
CA PHE A 283 12.76 15.21 25.37
C PHE A 283 11.53 14.63 26.07
N CYS A 284 10.37 15.28 26.02
CA CYS A 284 9.14 14.77 26.64
C CYS A 284 8.73 13.41 26.06
N LEU A 285 8.70 13.27 24.74
CA LEU A 285 8.23 12.05 24.07
C LEU A 285 9.16 10.86 24.36
N TYR A 286 10.47 11.04 24.28
CA TYR A 286 11.42 9.98 24.59
C TYR A 286 11.47 9.68 26.09
N THR A 287 11.42 10.69 26.97
CA THR A 287 11.43 10.44 28.42
C THR A 287 10.19 9.64 28.83
N VAL A 288 8.99 10.13 28.50
CA VAL A 288 7.73 9.47 28.85
C VAL A 288 7.62 8.12 28.16
N GLY A 289 7.95 8.04 26.87
CA GLY A 289 7.90 6.80 26.10
C GLY A 289 8.85 5.73 26.64
N MET A 290 10.09 6.10 26.97
CA MET A 290 11.07 5.19 27.57
C MET A 290 10.62 4.74 28.95
N THR A 291 10.23 5.65 29.85
CA THR A 291 9.75 5.28 31.19
C THR A 291 8.52 4.38 31.13
N TRP A 292 7.58 4.68 30.23
CA TRP A 292 6.37 3.89 30.04
C TRP A 292 6.67 2.49 29.52
N GLN A 293 7.46 2.37 28.45
CA GLN A 293 7.81 1.06 27.89
C GLN A 293 8.71 0.25 28.81
N TRP A 294 9.60 0.91 29.55
CA TRP A 294 10.43 0.25 30.56
C TRP A 294 9.58 -0.42 31.63
N ARG A 295 8.53 0.25 32.12
CA ARG A 295 7.59 -0.33 33.09
C ARG A 295 6.77 -1.51 32.55
N ARG A 296 6.58 -1.58 31.23
CA ARG A 296 5.79 -2.63 30.58
C ARG A 296 6.60 -3.86 30.21
N MET A 297 7.92 -3.75 30.08
CA MET A 297 8.74 -4.92 29.82
C MET A 297 8.70 -5.83 31.04
N THR A 298 8.12 -7.01 30.85
CA THR A 298 8.22 -8.09 31.81
C THR A 298 9.69 -8.46 32.00
N LEU A 299 10.07 -8.64 33.25
CA LEU A 299 11.42 -9.02 33.64
C LEU A 299 11.76 -10.38 33.02
N GLU A 300 12.57 -10.40 31.95
CA GLU A 300 13.15 -11.67 31.48
C GLU A 300 13.97 -12.27 32.64
N PRO A 301 13.71 -13.54 33.02
CA PRO A 301 14.45 -14.19 34.08
C PRO A 301 15.93 -14.23 33.72
N ALA A 302 16.80 -14.04 34.72
CA ALA A 302 18.24 -14.03 34.50
C ALA A 302 18.68 -15.36 33.88
N THR A 303 19.05 -15.35 32.61
CA THR A 303 19.65 -16.51 31.95
C THR A 303 21.03 -16.75 32.54
N ALA A 304 21.33 -17.99 32.93
CA ALA A 304 22.60 -18.38 33.51
C ALA A 304 23.77 -17.90 32.61
N GLY A 305 24.64 -17.03 33.17
CA GLY A 305 25.86 -16.54 32.51
C GLY A 305 25.83 -15.11 31.97
N ALA A 306 24.67 -14.43 31.89
CA ALA A 306 24.62 -13.03 31.45
C ALA A 306 24.86 -12.05 32.61
N SER A 307 25.78 -11.09 32.44
CA SER A 307 25.97 -10.03 33.45
C SER A 307 24.74 -9.12 33.53
N LEU A 308 24.40 -8.63 34.73
CA LEU A 308 23.24 -7.74 34.95
C LEU A 308 23.31 -6.49 34.06
N VAL A 309 24.53 -5.98 33.82
CA VAL A 309 24.79 -4.86 32.91
C VAL A 309 24.43 -5.22 31.48
N SER A 310 24.83 -6.40 30.99
CA SER A 310 24.53 -6.84 29.62
C SER A 310 23.02 -7.04 29.40
N LEU A 311 22.32 -7.58 30.40
CA LEU A 311 20.87 -7.78 30.35
C LEU A 311 20.13 -6.44 30.34
N THR A 312 20.53 -5.51 31.21
CA THR A 312 19.97 -4.15 31.27
C THR A 312 20.20 -3.40 29.97
N LEU A 313 21.40 -3.49 29.40
CA LEU A 313 21.73 -2.87 28.11
C LEU A 313 20.89 -3.46 26.97
N ARG A 314 20.72 -4.78 26.93
CA ARG A 314 19.89 -5.44 25.91
C ARG A 314 18.44 -4.96 25.98
N ASN A 315 17.87 -4.89 27.19
CA ASN A 315 16.51 -4.40 27.40
C ASN A 315 16.39 -2.92 27.05
N PHE A 316 17.39 -2.12 27.39
CA PHE A 316 17.48 -0.72 26.97
C PHE A 316 17.43 -0.55 25.46
N VAL A 317 18.25 -1.29 24.72
CA VAL A 317 18.23 -1.23 23.25
C VAL A 317 16.87 -1.65 22.71
N LYS A 318 16.25 -2.72 23.22
CA LYS A 318 14.92 -3.15 22.81
C LYS A 318 13.88 -2.04 23.05
N VAL A 319 13.81 -1.49 24.26
CA VAL A 319 12.87 -0.41 24.63
C VAL A 319 13.10 0.83 23.76
N PHE A 320 14.36 1.24 23.62
CA PHE A 320 14.75 2.40 22.82
C PHE A 320 14.30 2.25 21.37
N MET A 321 14.55 1.08 20.76
CA MET A 321 14.14 0.82 19.38
C MET A 321 12.62 0.84 19.22
N THR A 322 11.87 0.27 20.16
CA THR A 322 10.40 0.31 20.14
C THR A 322 9.88 1.75 20.24
N VAL A 323 10.41 2.55 21.17
CA VAL A 323 10.02 3.97 21.33
C VAL A 323 10.43 4.79 20.12
N TYR A 324 11.62 4.54 19.56
CA TYR A 324 12.11 5.22 18.35
C TYR A 324 11.22 4.96 17.14
N MET A 325 10.85 3.69 16.89
CA MET A 325 9.94 3.34 15.79
C MET A 325 8.56 3.94 15.99
N SER A 326 8.05 3.94 17.23
CA SER A 326 6.77 4.57 17.55
C SER A 326 6.80 6.08 17.30
N ALA A 327 7.89 6.75 17.69
CA ALA A 327 8.09 8.18 17.47
C ALA A 327 8.12 8.57 15.98
N ALA A 328 8.57 7.65 15.10
CA ALA A 328 8.57 7.88 13.66
C ALA A 328 7.15 8.04 13.09
N VAL A 329 6.17 7.32 13.63
CA VAL A 329 4.75 7.42 13.22
C VAL A 329 4.16 8.78 13.62
N PHE A 330 4.59 9.34 14.75
CA PHE A 330 4.10 10.62 15.27
C PHE A 330 4.86 11.85 14.79
N LYS A 331 5.69 11.73 13.74
CA LYS A 331 6.58 12.81 13.27
C LYS A 331 5.83 14.11 12.95
N LEU A 332 4.64 14.02 12.37
CA LEU A 332 3.79 15.17 12.04
C LEU A 332 3.19 15.87 13.27
N ALA A 333 2.58 15.09 14.16
CA ALA A 333 2.05 15.62 15.41
C ALA A 333 3.16 16.30 16.21
N ARG A 334 4.36 15.69 16.24
CA ARG A 334 5.54 16.27 16.88
C ARG A 334 5.93 17.62 16.30
N ILE A 335 6.03 17.75 14.97
CA ILE A 335 6.37 19.02 14.31
C ILE A 335 5.28 20.07 14.57
N GLY A 336 4.00 19.69 14.47
CA GLY A 336 2.87 20.59 14.71
C GLY A 336 2.83 21.12 16.15
N ILE A 337 2.99 20.26 17.15
CA ILE A 337 3.04 20.65 18.56
C ILE A 337 4.30 21.49 18.84
N SER A 338 5.45 21.13 18.26
CA SER A 338 6.67 21.94 18.40
C SER A 338 6.49 23.35 17.85
N LEU A 339 5.77 23.50 16.73
CA LEU A 339 5.47 24.81 16.18
C LEU A 339 4.53 25.61 17.10
N ALA A 340 3.52 24.96 17.67
CA ALA A 340 2.62 25.57 18.65
C ALA A 340 3.35 26.01 19.94
N LEU A 341 4.39 25.28 20.34
CA LEU A 341 5.23 25.58 21.50
C LEU A 341 6.35 26.59 21.23
N ALA A 342 6.65 26.90 19.96
CA ALA A 342 7.75 27.79 19.59
C ALA A 342 7.69 29.16 20.30
N PRO A 343 6.53 29.83 20.46
CA PRO A 343 6.46 31.10 21.19
C PRO A 343 6.83 30.96 22.67
N ALA A 344 6.40 29.87 23.32
CA ALA A 344 6.73 29.59 24.72
C ALA A 344 8.23 29.29 24.88
N ALA A 345 8.81 28.49 23.98
CA ALA A 345 10.24 28.22 23.95
C ALA A 345 11.06 29.50 23.74
N GLY A 346 10.56 30.44 22.92
CA GLY A 346 11.17 31.76 22.75
C GLY A 346 11.22 32.57 24.04
N ARG A 347 10.14 32.56 24.85
CA ARG A 347 10.12 33.23 26.16
C ARG A 347 11.12 32.60 27.13
N VAL A 348 11.23 31.27 27.15
CA VAL A 348 12.21 30.55 27.99
C VAL A 348 13.64 30.86 27.57
N LEU A 349 13.90 30.95 26.27
CA LEU A 349 15.22 31.34 25.74
C LEU A 349 15.58 32.76 26.18
N GLN A 350 14.68 33.73 25.98
CA GLN A 350 14.89 35.12 26.41
C GLN A 350 15.08 35.22 27.93
N PHE A 351 14.30 34.47 28.70
CA PHE A 351 14.45 34.42 30.15
C PHE A 351 15.83 33.88 30.56
N THR A 352 16.27 32.78 29.95
CA THR A 352 17.61 32.20 30.19
C THR A 352 18.71 33.18 29.82
N GLN A 353 18.59 33.85 28.67
CA GLN A 353 19.53 34.86 28.20
C GLN A 353 19.64 36.02 29.20
N ARG A 354 18.50 36.58 29.64
CA ARG A 354 18.46 37.69 30.61
C ARG A 354 19.00 37.29 31.98
N LYS A 355 18.65 36.10 32.46
CA LYS A 355 19.02 35.64 33.80
C LYS A 355 20.50 35.29 33.91
N LEU A 356 21.06 34.66 32.89
CA LEU A 356 22.46 34.24 32.89
C LEU A 356 23.40 35.26 32.24
N ARG A 357 22.87 36.33 31.63
CA ARG A 357 23.62 37.37 30.89
C ARG A 357 24.57 36.78 29.83
N VAL A 358 24.13 35.74 29.14
CA VAL A 358 24.91 35.04 28.12
C VAL A 358 24.42 35.36 26.71
N SER A 359 25.22 35.04 25.69
CA SER A 359 24.78 35.10 24.30
C SER A 359 23.62 34.13 24.03
N GLU A 360 22.81 34.41 23.01
CA GLU A 360 21.69 33.55 22.63
C GLU A 360 22.16 32.13 22.27
N ASN A 361 23.29 31.98 21.57
CA ASN A 361 23.86 30.66 21.23
C ASN A 361 24.24 29.88 22.49
N THR A 362 24.85 30.55 23.46
CA THR A 362 25.21 29.95 24.74
C THR A 362 23.95 29.55 25.52
N ALA A 363 22.91 30.38 25.51
CA ALA A 363 21.63 30.06 26.16
C ALA A 363 20.96 28.83 25.54
N VAL A 364 20.95 28.72 24.20
CA VAL A 364 20.45 27.53 23.48
C VAL A 364 21.23 26.28 23.92
N ALA A 365 22.57 26.35 23.93
CA ALA A 365 23.42 25.24 24.31
C ALA A 365 23.19 24.80 25.77
N ILE A 366 23.06 25.76 26.69
CA ILE A 366 22.75 25.50 28.10
C ILE A 366 21.40 24.77 28.24
N LEU A 367 20.36 25.23 27.52
CA LEU A 367 19.04 24.60 27.56
C LEU A 367 19.08 23.17 27.01
N ILE A 368 19.75 22.94 25.87
CA ILE A 368 19.91 21.60 25.30
C ILE A 368 20.68 20.69 26.26
N ALA A 369 21.78 21.17 26.84
CA ALA A 369 22.58 20.41 27.80
C ALA A 369 21.76 20.04 29.04
N LEU A 370 20.93 20.96 29.55
CA LEU A 370 20.03 20.70 30.67
C LEU A 370 19.00 19.64 30.32
N LEU A 371 18.38 19.70 29.13
CA LEU A 371 17.45 18.66 28.66
C LEU A 371 18.13 17.28 28.59
N VAL A 372 19.32 17.20 27.98
CA VAL A 372 20.07 15.93 27.90
C VAL A 372 20.43 15.40 29.29
N LYS A 373 20.91 16.26 30.19
CA LYS A 373 21.26 15.88 31.57
C LYS A 373 20.03 15.37 32.32
N THR A 374 18.89 16.05 32.21
CA THR A 374 17.64 15.60 32.85
C THR A 374 17.12 14.28 32.26
N PHE A 375 17.28 14.06 30.95
CA PHE A 375 16.91 12.81 30.29
C PHE A 375 17.75 11.64 30.81
N LEU A 376 19.07 11.80 30.78
CA LEU A 376 20.01 10.78 31.27
C LEU A 376 19.81 10.50 32.75
N GLY A 377 19.58 11.53 33.57
CA GLY A 377 19.27 11.38 35.00
C GLY A 377 17.98 10.58 35.22
N THR A 378 16.92 10.88 34.48
CA THR A 378 15.65 10.15 34.57
C THR A 378 15.81 8.69 34.16
N LEU A 379 16.53 8.43 33.06
CA LEU A 379 16.83 7.06 32.62
C LEU A 379 17.68 6.30 33.63
N ALA A 380 18.70 6.95 34.21
CA ALA A 380 19.54 6.33 35.22
C ALA A 380 18.72 5.93 36.46
N ILE A 381 17.82 6.81 36.94
CA ILE A 381 16.92 6.49 38.07
C ILE A 381 16.04 5.28 37.75
N VAL A 382 15.47 5.24 36.54
CA VAL A 382 14.59 4.13 36.11
C VAL A 382 15.38 2.81 36.00
N CYS A 383 16.55 2.82 35.38
CA CYS A 383 17.37 1.62 35.20
C CYS A 383 18.00 1.11 36.51
N LEU A 384 18.50 2.03 37.36
CA LEU A 384 19.10 1.68 38.65
C LEU A 384 18.04 1.24 39.65
N GLY A 385 16.84 1.85 39.64
CA GLY A 385 15.71 1.42 40.45
C GLY A 385 15.30 -0.03 40.14
N ASP A 386 15.23 -0.39 38.86
CA ASP A 386 14.94 -1.78 38.45
C ASP A 386 16.07 -2.74 38.87
N SER A 387 17.33 -2.33 38.73
CA SER A 387 18.49 -3.14 39.13
C SER A 387 18.52 -3.38 40.65
N ALA A 388 18.14 -2.39 41.45
CA ALA A 388 18.02 -2.53 42.90
C ALA A 388 16.87 -3.48 43.28
N LEU A 389 15.73 -3.37 42.60
CA LEU A 389 14.58 -4.26 42.80
C LEU A 389 14.93 -5.72 42.50
N ARG A 390 15.69 -5.97 41.41
CA ARG A 390 16.17 -7.30 41.03
C ARG A 390 17.13 -7.91 42.03
N LYS A 391 17.93 -7.09 42.74
CA LYS A 391 18.81 -7.57 43.82
C LYS A 391 18.04 -7.87 45.11
N ALA A 392 16.92 -7.18 45.34
CA ALA A 392 16.11 -7.35 46.53
C ALA A 392 15.15 -8.54 46.44
N LEU A 393 14.74 -8.94 45.24
CA LEU A 393 13.93 -10.15 45.05
C LEU A 393 14.81 -11.39 45.27
N PRO A 394 14.45 -12.28 46.21
CA PRO A 394 15.18 -13.52 46.40
C PRO A 394 15.13 -14.31 45.09
N VAL A 395 16.29 -14.73 44.60
CA VAL A 395 16.36 -15.68 43.48
C VAL A 395 15.52 -16.88 43.91
N PRO A 396 14.46 -17.27 43.18
CA PRO A 396 13.74 -18.49 43.49
C PRO A 396 14.78 -19.60 43.43
N THR A 397 15.16 -20.11 44.60
CA THR A 397 16.05 -21.25 44.73
C THR A 397 15.52 -22.35 43.82
N GLN A 398 16.40 -23.07 43.12
CA GLN A 398 15.99 -24.17 42.24
C GLN A 398 15.04 -25.16 42.95
N ALA A 399 15.13 -25.27 44.27
CA ALA A 399 14.20 -26.02 45.12
C ALA A 399 12.72 -25.57 45.00
N THR A 400 12.44 -24.27 44.90
CA THR A 400 11.08 -23.73 44.73
C THR A 400 10.53 -23.99 43.34
N GLN A 401 11.35 -23.93 42.28
CA GLN A 401 10.93 -24.32 40.93
C GLN A 401 10.75 -25.83 40.78
N ALA A 402 11.57 -26.63 41.48
CA ALA A 402 11.42 -28.09 41.52
C ALA A 402 10.16 -28.52 42.29
N LEU A 403 9.81 -27.84 43.38
CA LEU A 403 8.57 -28.10 44.13
C LEU A 403 7.32 -27.70 43.33
N GLU A 404 7.37 -26.59 42.59
CA GLU A 404 6.24 -26.17 41.75
C GLU A 404 6.06 -27.11 40.54
N ALA A 405 7.16 -27.59 39.95
CA ALA A 405 7.14 -28.61 38.90
C ALA A 405 6.71 -30.02 39.38
N LEU A 406 6.83 -30.31 40.67
CA LEU A 406 6.32 -31.55 41.29
C LEU A 406 4.86 -31.42 41.78
N SER A 407 4.28 -30.23 41.75
CA SER A 407 2.90 -29.95 42.19
C SER A 407 1.86 -29.93 41.06
N ILE A 408 2.30 -30.17 39.83
CA ILE A 408 1.48 -30.42 38.63
C ILE A 408 1.64 -31.91 38.28
#